data_AF-A0A6N7QUG4-F1
#
_entry.id   AF-A0A6N7QUG4-F1
#
_cell.length_a   1.000
_cell.length_b   1.000
_cell.length_c   1.000
_cell.angle_alpha   90.00
_cell.angle_beta   90.00
_cell.angle_gamma   90.00
#
_symmetry.space_group_name_H-M   'P 1'
#
loop_
_entity.id
_entity.type
_entity.pdbx_description
1 polymer ?
#
loop_
_entity_poly.entity_id
_entity_poly.type
_entity_poly.pdbx_seq_one_letter_code
_entity_poly.pdbx_strand_id
1 'polypeptide(L)'
;MGYIKPVENYQYQQYHNRVTHEERDPFPIERLYPIQFGMRYKEERTKEEPKKIMIPQQKKRKRHQVTEQKSQLNHTVYAEVTGKGGKFEATV
;
A
#
# COMPACT_ATOMS: atom_id res chain seq x y z
N MET A 1 24.90 -52.43 34.59
CA MET A 1 24.45 -51.01 34.61
C MET A 1 23.24 -50.92 33.70
N GLY A 2 22.06 -50.68 34.24
CA GLY A 2 20.81 -50.73 33.48
C GLY A 2 20.53 -49.41 32.78
N TYR A 3 20.14 -49.47 31.51
CA TYR A 3 19.67 -48.29 30.77
C TYR A 3 18.21 -48.04 31.10
N ILE A 4 17.91 -46.88 31.69
CA ILE A 4 16.54 -46.43 31.91
C ILE A 4 16.10 -45.68 30.65
N LYS A 5 15.08 -46.17 29.95
CA LYS A 5 14.49 -45.45 28.83
C LYS A 5 13.70 -44.26 29.37
N PRO A 6 13.97 -43.02 28.91
CA PRO A 6 13.19 -41.87 29.32
C PRO A 6 11.75 -42.00 28.83
N VAL A 7 10.80 -41.50 29.64
CA VAL A 7 9.39 -41.42 29.27
C VAL A 7 9.18 -40.12 28.50
N GLU A 8 8.63 -40.21 27.29
CA GLU A 8 8.28 -39.03 26.50
C GLU A 8 6.99 -38.40 27.02
N ASN A 9 7.10 -37.16 27.48
CA ASN A 9 5.98 -36.39 28.00
C ASN A 9 5.39 -35.49 26.90
N TYR A 10 4.72 -36.10 25.93
CA TYR A 10 4.14 -35.40 24.77
C TYR A 10 3.24 -34.23 25.18
N GLN A 11 2.43 -34.40 26.23
CA GLN A 11 1.52 -33.37 26.71
C GLN A 11 2.27 -32.13 27.20
N TYR A 12 3.34 -32.32 27.99
CA TYR A 12 4.17 -31.21 28.47
C TYR A 12 4.91 -30.52 27.32
N GLN A 13 5.42 -31.29 26.35
CA GLN A 13 6.08 -30.74 25.17
C GLN A 13 5.10 -29.90 24.33
N GLN A 14 3.89 -30.40 24.11
CA GLN A 14 2.85 -29.67 23.38
C GLN A 14 2.43 -28.39 24.09
N TYR A 15 2.25 -28.43 25.42
CA TYR A 15 1.93 -27.25 26.21
C TYR A 15 3.05 -26.22 26.16
N HIS A 16 4.30 -26.67 26.35
CA HIS A 16 5.46 -25.79 26.25
C HIS A 16 5.51 -25.10 24.89
N ASN A 17 5.37 -25.85 23.79
CA ASN A 17 5.39 -25.30 22.44
C ASN A 17 4.28 -24.25 22.23
N ARG A 18 3.09 -24.45 22.80
CA ARG A 18 1.98 -23.48 22.71
C ARG A 18 2.24 -22.20 23.50
N VAL A 19 2.90 -22.30 24.65
CA VAL A 19 3.13 -21.15 25.55
C VAL A 19 4.35 -20.35 25.12
N THR A 20 5.40 -21.01 24.64
CA THR A 20 6.66 -20.33 24.30
C THR A 20 6.73 -19.81 22.87
N HIS A 21 5.96 -20.37 21.95
CA HIS A 21 5.97 -19.92 20.56
C HIS A 21 4.86 -18.88 20.35
N GLU A 22 5.25 -17.70 19.86
CA GLU A 22 4.30 -16.76 19.28
C GLU A 22 3.70 -17.35 18.00
N GLU A 23 2.38 -17.21 17.84
CA GLU A 23 1.65 -17.65 16.66
C GLU A 23 2.18 -16.91 15.44
N ARG A 24 2.87 -17.63 14.54
CA ARG A 24 3.36 -17.05 13.29
C ARG A 24 2.22 -16.91 12.31
N ASP A 25 2.04 -15.72 11.77
CA ASP A 25 1.14 -15.47 10.66
C ASP A 25 1.56 -16.35 9.45
N PRO A 26 0.67 -17.21 8.91
CA PRO A 26 0.98 -18.02 7.73
C PRO A 26 1.18 -17.17 6.46
N PHE A 27 0.68 -15.93 6.43
CA PHE A 27 0.78 -15.02 5.30
C PHE A 27 1.29 -13.64 5.74
N PRO A 28 2.56 -13.53 6.17
CA PRO A 28 3.09 -12.26 6.62
C PRO A 28 3.12 -11.25 5.46
N ILE A 29 2.50 -10.10 5.66
CA ILE A 29 2.61 -8.98 4.70
C ILE A 29 4.03 -8.42 4.79
N GLU A 30 4.80 -8.56 3.71
CA GLU A 30 6.17 -8.03 3.64
C GLU A 30 6.19 -6.51 3.78
N ARG A 31 7.20 -6.00 4.50
CA ARG A 31 7.42 -4.56 4.60
C ARG A 31 8.04 -4.04 3.31
N LEU A 32 7.58 -2.88 2.86
CA LEU A 32 8.19 -2.19 1.72
C LEU A 32 9.64 -1.82 2.03
N TYR A 33 10.55 -2.13 1.11
CA TYR A 33 11.94 -1.70 1.22
C TYR A 33 12.07 -0.21 0.86
N PRO A 34 12.87 0.57 1.62
CA PRO A 34 13.11 1.96 1.27
C PRO A 34 13.85 2.04 -0.06
N ILE A 35 13.33 2.84 -0.99
CA ILE A 35 14.01 3.12 -2.25
C ILE A 35 15.13 4.12 -1.97
N GLN A 36 16.31 3.85 -2.52
CA GLN A 36 17.44 4.79 -2.45
C GLN A 36 17.13 6.03 -3.30
N PHE A 37 16.77 7.15 -2.64
CA PHE A 37 16.60 8.46 -3.29
C PHE A 37 17.96 9.08 -3.63
N GLY A 38 18.70 8.46 -4.55
CA GLY A 38 20.06 8.89 -4.90
C GLY A 38 20.60 8.28 -6.18
N MET A 39 19.74 7.83 -7.11
CA MET A 39 20.22 7.37 -8.41
C MET A 39 20.77 8.55 -9.22
N ARG A 40 21.99 8.40 -9.74
CA ARG A 40 22.67 9.36 -10.63
C ARG A 40 21.88 9.77 -11.88
N TYR A 41 20.77 9.08 -12.17
CA TYR A 41 19.78 9.50 -13.17
C TYR A 41 19.24 10.92 -12.95
N LYS A 42 19.24 11.46 -11.71
CA LYS A 42 18.88 12.87 -11.47
C LYS A 42 19.99 13.86 -11.86
N GLU A 43 21.25 13.42 -11.86
CA GLU A 43 22.38 14.28 -12.24
C GLU A 43 22.42 14.50 -13.76
N GLU A 44 22.07 13.50 -14.56
CA GLU A 44 22.01 13.63 -16.02
C GLU A 44 20.89 14.57 -16.49
N ARG A 45 19.69 14.52 -15.87
CA ARG A 45 18.61 15.48 -16.19
C ARG A 45 19.01 16.94 -15.98
N THR A 46 19.85 17.22 -14.99
CA THR A 46 20.29 18.59 -14.70
C THR A 46 21.25 19.15 -15.76
N LYS A 47 21.93 18.30 -16.53
CA LYS A 47 22.88 18.73 -17.57
C LYS A 47 22.20 19.11 -18.89
N GLU A 48 20.98 18.64 -19.12
CA GLU A 48 20.21 18.89 -20.35
C GLU A 48 19.17 20.01 -20.22
N GLU A 49 18.93 20.55 -19.02
CA GLU A 49 17.99 21.68 -18.88
C GLU A 49 18.65 22.98 -19.38
N PRO A 50 18.17 23.60 -20.49
CA PRO A 50 18.61 24.94 -20.84
C PRO A 50 18.20 25.88 -19.70
N LYS A 51 19.16 26.67 -19.19
CA LYS A 51 18.96 27.73 -18.19
C LYS A 51 17.59 28.36 -18.39
N LYS A 52 16.67 28.16 -17.44
CA LYS A 52 15.34 28.78 -17.44
C LYS A 52 15.51 30.27 -17.62
N ILE A 53 15.31 30.74 -18.84
CA ILE A 53 15.11 32.16 -19.13
C ILE A 53 13.93 32.56 -18.25
N MET A 54 14.13 33.55 -17.37
CA MET A 54 13.07 34.05 -16.50
C MET A 54 11.95 34.58 -17.39
N ILE A 55 10.90 33.78 -17.58
CA ILE A 55 9.69 34.21 -18.26
C ILE A 55 9.01 35.19 -17.30
N PRO A 56 8.77 36.46 -17.69
CA PRO A 56 8.09 37.41 -16.81
C PRO A 56 6.70 36.86 -16.48
N GLN A 57 6.32 36.90 -15.19
CA GLN A 57 5.06 36.39 -14.68
C GLN A 57 3.87 37.04 -15.42
N GLN A 58 3.35 36.36 -16.44
CA GLN A 58 2.11 36.75 -17.06
C GLN A 58 0.94 36.32 -16.16
N LYS A 59 0.05 37.30 -15.94
CA LYS A 59 -1.11 37.29 -15.03
C LYS A 59 -1.82 35.94 -14.94
N LYS A 60 -2.15 35.55 -13.70
CA LYS A 60 -2.90 34.36 -13.30
C LYS A 60 -4.05 34.07 -14.27
N ARG A 61 -3.93 32.98 -15.05
CA ARG A 61 -5.05 32.44 -15.82
C ARG A 61 -6.11 31.90 -14.86
N LYS A 62 -7.37 32.28 -15.07
CA LYS A 62 -8.52 31.79 -14.30
C LYS A 62 -8.54 30.26 -14.35
N ARG A 63 -8.63 29.62 -13.17
CA ARG A 63 -8.77 28.17 -13.03
C ARG A 63 -9.95 27.70 -13.89
N HIS A 64 -9.70 26.79 -14.82
CA HIS A 64 -10.78 26.01 -15.42
C HIS A 64 -11.39 25.17 -14.32
N GLN A 65 -12.69 25.36 -14.06
CA GLN A 65 -13.50 24.46 -13.27
C GLN A 65 -13.41 23.08 -13.94
N VAL A 66 -12.90 22.10 -13.20
CA VAL A 66 -12.86 20.72 -13.65
C VAL A 66 -14.30 20.26 -13.74
N THR A 67 -14.73 19.88 -14.95
CA THR A 67 -16.07 19.39 -15.23
C THR A 67 -16.35 18.14 -14.38
N GLU A 68 -17.20 18.26 -13.36
CA GLU A 68 -17.60 17.20 -12.44
C GLU A 68 -18.32 16.02 -13.13
N GLN A 69 -18.65 16.14 -14.42
CA GLN A 69 -19.36 15.14 -15.19
C GLN A 69 -18.58 13.83 -15.40
N LYS A 70 -17.24 13.87 -15.41
CA LYS A 70 -16.43 12.64 -15.61
C LYS A 70 -16.39 11.72 -14.39
N SER A 71 -16.54 12.24 -13.17
CA SER A 71 -16.52 11.40 -11.96
C SER A 71 -17.79 10.56 -11.83
N GLN A 72 -18.93 11.11 -12.25
CA GLN A 72 -20.22 10.43 -12.22
C GLN A 72 -20.27 9.21 -13.14
N LEU A 73 -19.71 9.31 -14.36
CA LEU A 73 -19.65 8.20 -15.33
C LEU A 73 -18.82 7.02 -14.82
N ASN A 74 -17.73 7.28 -14.12
CA ASN A 74 -16.90 6.20 -13.58
C ASN A 74 -17.61 5.48 -12.43
N HIS A 75 -18.33 6.21 -11.59
CA HIS A 75 -19.10 5.63 -10.49
C HIS A 75 -20.18 4.65 -10.98
N THR A 76 -20.88 4.96 -12.07
CA THR A 76 -21.91 4.05 -12.61
C THR A 76 -21.32 2.75 -13.12
N VAL A 77 -20.17 2.82 -13.81
CA VAL A 77 -19.48 1.63 -14.35
C VAL A 77 -18.99 0.72 -13.22
N TYR A 78 -18.37 1.29 -12.18
CA TYR A 78 -17.90 0.49 -11.05
C TYR A 78 -19.06 -0.15 -10.27
N ALA A 79 -20.19 0.54 -10.13
CA ALA A 79 -21.37 0.00 -9.46
C ALA A 79 -22.00 -1.17 -10.23
N GLU A 80 -22.03 -1.11 -11.57
CA GLU A 80 -22.53 -2.19 -12.42
C GLU A 80 -21.64 -3.44 -12.33
N VAL A 81 -20.32 -3.27 -12.35
CA VAL A 81 -19.37 -4.40 -12.30
C VAL A 81 -19.32 -5.04 -10.91
N THR A 82 -19.37 -4.23 -9.85
CA THR A 82 -19.17 -4.72 -8.47
C THR A 82 -20.47 -4.98 -7.71
N GLY A 83 -21.60 -4.51 -8.22
CA GLY A 83 -22.90 -4.56 -7.53
C GLY A 83 -23.00 -3.66 -6.30
N LYS A 84 -21.99 -2.83 -6.00
CA LYS A 84 -21.93 -1.96 -4.81
C LYS A 84 -22.08 -0.50 -5.22
N GLY A 85 -22.92 0.26 -4.50
CA GLY A 85 -23.13 1.69 -4.74
C GLY A 85 -24.33 2.05 -5.63
N GLY A 86 -25.20 1.09 -5.94
CA GLY A 86 -26.47 1.36 -6.60
C GLY A 86 -27.46 2.02 -5.64
N LYS A 87 -27.66 3.33 -5.78
CA LYS A 87 -28.66 4.19 -5.11
C LYS A 87 -28.65 4.11 -3.57
N PHE A 88 -27.91 5.02 -2.95
CA PHE A 88 -28.11 5.37 -1.54
C PHE A 88 -29.07 6.56 -1.46
N GLU A 89 -30.34 6.29 -1.20
CA GLU A 89 -31.30 7.33 -0.81
C GLU A 89 -31.34 7.37 0.72
N ALA A 90 -30.59 8.30 1.32
CA ALA A 90 -30.79 8.65 2.72
C ALA A 90 -31.74 9.85 2.79
N THR A 91 -32.96 9.60 3.26
CA THR A 91 -33.83 10.66 3.78
C THR A 91 -33.35 11.03 5.18
N VAL A 92 -32.98 12.30 5.38
CA VAL A 92 -32.70 12.90 6.70
C VAL A 92 -34.00 13.16 7.43
#